data_AF-A0A101R5I8-F1
#
_entry.id   AF-A0A101R5I8-F1
#
_cell.length_a   1.000
_cell.length_b   1.000
_cell.length_c   1.000
_cell.angle_alpha   90.00
_cell.angle_beta   90.00
_cell.angle_gamma   90.00
#
_symmetry.space_group_name_H-M   'P 1'
#
loop_
_entity.id
_entity.type
_entity.pdbx_description
1 polymer ?
#
loop_
_entity_poly.entity_id
_entity_poly.type
_entity_poly.pdbx_seq_one_letter_code
_entity_poly.pdbx_strand_id
1 'polypeptide(L)'
;MRSRDFPDRDGRSELGFGGPGHFTAELRVSHGLRDADPALRAERAEEFRAECERLVDGLAARWGEPFEHGLQGIRLRTGKGEIPEPWAGFGTAVAHACVWEPSADGRWAAAGVADLDPSDEIRLLLVVTEVPLP
;
A
#
# COMPACT_ATOMS: atom_id res chain seq x y z
N MET A 1 12.14 -14.07 -14.54
CA MET A 1 11.63 -12.69 -14.61
C MET A 1 12.42 -11.89 -13.58
N ARG A 2 13.30 -10.98 -14.00
CA ARG A 2 14.13 -10.17 -13.08
C ARG A 2 13.26 -9.10 -12.42
N SER A 3 13.45 -8.89 -11.12
CA SER A 3 12.85 -7.78 -10.40
C SER A 3 13.43 -6.46 -10.92
N ARG A 4 12.61 -5.42 -11.08
CA ARG A 4 13.09 -4.07 -11.44
C ARG A 4 13.87 -3.48 -10.27
N ASP A 5 14.93 -2.74 -10.57
CA ASP A 5 15.64 -1.97 -9.56
C ASP A 5 14.77 -0.82 -9.03
N PHE A 6 14.97 -0.48 -7.76
CA PHE A 6 14.27 0.64 -7.14
C PHE A 6 14.80 1.99 -7.68
N PRO A 7 13.99 3.06 -7.65
CA PRO A 7 14.46 4.39 -8.01
C PRO A 7 15.61 4.85 -7.10
N ASP A 8 16.63 5.52 -7.66
CA ASP A 8 17.74 6.09 -6.87
C ASP A 8 17.36 7.36 -6.08
N ARG A 9 16.17 7.91 -6.33
CA ARG A 9 15.65 9.13 -5.70
C ARG A 9 14.15 9.04 -5.55
N ASP A 10 13.62 9.73 -4.53
CA ASP A 10 12.20 9.87 -4.33
C ASP A 10 11.54 10.55 -5.52
N GLY A 11 10.44 9.98 -6.01
CA GLY A 11 9.72 10.53 -7.15
C GLY A 11 8.41 9.82 -7.44
N ARG A 12 7.56 10.52 -8.19
CA ARG A 12 6.31 9.98 -8.74
C ARG A 12 6.52 9.57 -10.20
N SER A 13 5.84 8.50 -10.57
CA SER A 13 5.73 7.94 -11.91
C SER A 13 4.26 7.68 -12.25
N GLU A 14 3.98 7.28 -13.48
CA GLU A 14 2.62 6.87 -13.88
C GLU A 14 2.11 5.65 -13.11
N LEU A 15 3.01 4.82 -12.59
CA LEU A 15 2.67 3.58 -11.88
C LEU A 15 2.53 3.77 -10.36
N GLY A 16 2.85 4.95 -9.84
CA GLY A 16 2.91 5.21 -8.40
C GLY A 16 4.18 5.97 -8.01
N PHE A 17 4.64 5.80 -6.78
CA PHE A 17 5.76 6.57 -6.21
C PHE A 17 6.77 5.65 -5.55
N GLY A 18 8.03 6.07 -5.51
CA GLY A 18 9.08 5.28 -4.87
C GLY A 18 10.38 6.06 -4.75
N GLY A 19 11.34 5.40 -4.14
CA GLY A 19 12.66 5.92 -3.85
C GLY A 19 13.64 4.79 -3.55
N PRO A 20 14.82 5.09 -2.99
CA PRO A 20 15.80 4.08 -2.68
C PRO A 20 15.20 2.97 -1.81
N GLY A 21 15.33 1.72 -2.27
CA GLY A 21 14.90 0.53 -1.54
C GLY A 21 13.39 0.28 -1.51
N HIS A 22 12.55 1.08 -2.19
CA HIS A 22 11.10 0.83 -2.20
C HIS A 22 10.35 1.39 -3.41
N PHE A 23 9.19 0.82 -3.69
CA PHE A 23 8.22 1.34 -4.64
C PHE A 23 6.80 1.01 -4.20
N THR A 24 5.90 1.99 -4.27
CA THR A 24 4.47 1.87 -4.02
C THR A 24 3.74 2.06 -5.33
N ALA A 25 3.14 0.98 -5.84
CA ALA A 25 2.31 1.01 -7.03
C ALA A 25 0.87 1.44 -6.70
N GLU A 26 0.33 2.36 -7.48
CA GLU A 26 -1.09 2.76 -7.45
C GLU A 26 -1.83 1.89 -8.47
N LEU A 27 -2.30 0.72 -8.05
CA LEU A 27 -2.91 -0.29 -8.94
C LEU A 27 -4.29 0.15 -9.47
N ARG A 28 -5.02 0.89 -8.64
CA ARG A 28 -6.29 1.53 -8.99
C ARG A 28 -6.43 2.80 -8.17
N VAL A 29 -6.98 3.84 -8.78
CA VAL A 29 -7.26 5.13 -8.14
C VAL A 29 -8.70 5.49 -8.46
N SER A 30 -9.48 5.90 -7.45
CA SER A 30 -10.81 6.47 -7.69
C SER A 30 -10.69 7.87 -8.27
N HIS A 31 -11.78 8.37 -8.86
CA HIS A 31 -11.84 9.74 -9.34
C HIS A 31 -13.17 10.36 -8.93
N GLY A 32 -13.10 11.56 -8.34
CA GLY A 32 -14.27 12.34 -7.95
C GLY A 32 -14.87 11.94 -6.61
N LEU A 33 -14.15 11.19 -5.76
CA LEU A 33 -14.66 10.79 -4.45
C LEU A 33 -14.30 11.74 -3.31
N ARG A 34 -13.53 12.79 -3.58
CA ARG A 34 -13.14 13.81 -2.59
C ARG A 34 -14.33 14.64 -2.12
N ASP A 35 -15.22 14.97 -3.06
CA ASP A 35 -16.43 15.79 -2.82
C ASP A 35 -17.71 14.96 -2.94
N ALA A 36 -17.59 13.63 -3.03
CA ALA A 36 -18.73 12.74 -3.16
C ALA A 36 -19.52 12.62 -1.85
N ASP A 37 -20.77 12.19 -1.98
CA ASP A 37 -21.59 11.80 -0.82
C ASP A 37 -20.88 10.70 0.01
N PRO A 38 -20.86 10.81 1.36
CA PRO A 38 -20.19 9.83 2.21
C PRO A 38 -20.68 8.39 2.03
N ALA A 39 -21.96 8.17 1.71
CA ALA A 39 -22.48 6.82 1.47
C ALA A 39 -21.95 6.24 0.16
N LEU A 40 -21.89 7.05 -0.90
CA LEU A 40 -21.26 6.65 -2.16
C LEU A 40 -19.77 6.36 -1.96
N ARG A 41 -19.06 7.18 -1.19
CA ARG A 41 -17.65 6.94 -0.87
C ARG A 41 -17.46 5.64 -0.11
N ALA A 42 -18.33 5.33 0.86
CA ALA A 42 -18.28 4.08 1.62
C ALA A 42 -18.52 2.86 0.72
N GLU A 43 -19.50 2.90 -0.17
CA GLU A 43 -19.75 1.84 -1.18
C GLU A 43 -18.50 1.61 -2.04
N ARG A 44 -17.89 2.69 -2.55
CA ARG A 44 -16.65 2.57 -3.34
C ARG A 44 -15.47 2.04 -2.53
N ALA A 45 -15.37 2.38 -1.25
CA ALA A 45 -14.33 1.82 -0.38
C ALA A 45 -14.47 0.30 -0.25
N GLU A 46 -15.70 -0.21 -0.11
CA GLU A 46 -15.97 -1.65 -0.09
C GLU A 46 -15.59 -2.34 -1.41
N GLU A 47 -15.87 -1.72 -2.56
CA GLU A 47 -15.44 -2.24 -3.86
C GLU A 47 -13.92 -2.34 -3.98
N PHE A 48 -13.19 -1.34 -3.50
CA PHE A 48 -11.73 -1.37 -3.50
C PHE A 48 -11.17 -2.43 -2.55
N ARG A 49 -11.80 -2.65 -1.39
CA ARG A 49 -11.41 -3.73 -0.46
C ARG A 49 -11.67 -5.11 -1.07
N ALA A 50 -12.81 -5.32 -1.69
CA ALA A 50 -13.10 -6.57 -2.41
C ALA A 50 -12.14 -6.81 -3.59
N GLU A 51 -11.66 -5.74 -4.24
CA GLU A 51 -10.61 -5.87 -5.26
C GLU A 51 -9.23 -6.17 -4.65
N CYS A 52 -8.91 -5.57 -3.50
CA CYS A 52 -7.71 -5.88 -2.74
C CYS A 52 -7.67 -7.36 -2.33
N GLU A 53 -8.80 -7.91 -1.87
CA GLU A 53 -8.93 -9.34 -1.55
C GLU A 53 -8.63 -10.22 -2.78
N ARG A 54 -9.25 -9.93 -3.92
CA ARG A 54 -8.96 -10.67 -5.18
C ARG A 54 -7.50 -10.56 -5.62
N LEU A 55 -6.89 -9.39 -5.44
CA LEU A 55 -5.47 -9.19 -5.71
C LEU A 55 -4.61 -10.05 -4.79
N VAL A 56 -4.92 -10.04 -3.49
CA VAL A 56 -4.22 -10.81 -2.46
C VAL A 56 -4.31 -12.31 -2.76
N ASP A 57 -5.49 -12.83 -3.08
CA ASP A 57 -5.68 -14.23 -3.48
C ASP A 57 -4.82 -14.61 -4.68
N GLY A 58 -4.77 -13.75 -5.70
CA GLY A 58 -3.94 -13.97 -6.88
C GLY A 58 -2.44 -13.94 -6.58
N LEU A 59 -2.01 -13.08 -5.65
CA LEU A 59 -0.61 -12.97 -5.23
C LEU A 59 -0.20 -14.10 -4.29
N ALA A 60 -1.13 -14.64 -3.49
CA ALA A 60 -0.86 -15.76 -2.59
C ALA A 60 -0.40 -17.00 -3.35
N ALA A 61 -0.93 -17.24 -4.56
CA ALA A 61 -0.47 -18.32 -5.44
C ALA A 61 1.02 -18.20 -5.85
N ARG A 62 1.58 -16.98 -5.82
CA ARG A 62 2.97 -16.70 -6.23
C ARG A 62 3.92 -16.53 -5.03
N TRP A 63 3.46 -15.86 -3.99
CA TRP A 63 4.30 -15.43 -2.86
C TRP A 63 4.01 -16.18 -1.56
N GLY A 64 3.03 -17.09 -1.57
CA GLY A 64 2.53 -17.74 -0.36
C GLY A 64 1.51 -16.88 0.37
N GLU A 65 0.96 -17.43 1.44
CA GLU A 65 -0.08 -16.78 2.23
C GLU A 65 0.47 -15.51 2.91
N PRO A 66 -0.19 -14.34 2.77
CA PRO A 66 0.18 -13.17 3.55
C PRO A 66 -0.29 -13.29 5.00
N PHE A 67 0.21 -12.40 5.85
CA PHE A 67 -0.40 -12.14 7.15
C PHE A 67 -1.06 -10.76 7.17
N GLU A 68 -2.18 -10.65 7.87
CA GLU A 68 -2.84 -9.36 8.10
C GLU A 68 -2.13 -8.56 9.19
N HIS A 69 -1.93 -7.27 8.95
CA HIS A 69 -1.32 -6.36 9.89
C HIS A 69 -2.06 -5.02 9.96
N GLY A 70 -2.48 -4.61 11.16
CA GLY A 70 -3.09 -3.31 11.40
C GLY A 70 -2.04 -2.20 11.54
N LEU A 71 -2.19 -1.10 10.79
CA LEU A 71 -1.16 -0.05 10.69
C LEU A 71 -1.30 1.09 11.70
N GLN A 72 -2.20 0.97 12.68
CA GLN A 72 -2.41 2.01 13.70
C GLN A 72 -1.12 2.33 14.49
N GLY A 73 -0.34 1.33 14.87
CA GLY A 73 0.93 1.53 15.60
C GLY A 73 1.96 2.27 14.76
N ILE A 74 2.08 1.90 13.49
CA ILE A 74 2.94 2.58 12.50
C ILE A 74 2.49 4.04 12.35
N ARG A 75 1.20 4.30 12.10
CA ARG A 75 0.65 5.65 11.95
C ARG A 75 0.97 6.58 13.12
N LEU A 76 0.83 6.11 14.35
CA LEU A 76 1.14 6.89 15.56
C LEU A 76 2.63 7.24 15.68
N ARG A 77 3.52 6.36 15.18
CA ARG A 77 4.97 6.54 15.19
C ARG A 77 5.47 7.37 13.99
N THR A 78 4.75 7.36 12.87
CA THR A 78 5.06 8.18 11.69
C THR A 78 5.06 9.67 12.04
N GLY A 79 4.09 10.15 12.84
CA GLY A 79 4.05 11.54 13.30
C GLY A 79 5.24 11.98 14.17
N LYS A 80 6.05 11.02 14.64
CA LYS A 80 7.28 11.25 15.41
C LYS A 80 8.55 11.09 14.56
N GLY A 81 8.42 10.75 13.27
CA GLY A 81 9.56 10.48 12.38
C GLY A 81 10.28 9.16 12.67
N GLU A 82 9.66 8.24 13.41
CA GLU A 82 10.28 6.96 13.82
C GLU A 82 10.12 5.84 12.78
N ILE A 83 9.26 6.05 11.79
CA ILE A 83 8.94 5.07 10.76
C ILE A 83 9.64 5.47 9.47
N PRO A 84 10.43 4.58 8.85
CA PRO A 84 11.02 4.82 7.54
C PRO A 84 9.98 4.68 6.42
N GLU A 85 10.23 5.33 5.28
CA GLU A 85 9.53 4.97 4.04
C GLU A 85 9.88 3.53 3.63
N PRO A 86 8.94 2.80 2.99
CA PRO A 86 7.60 3.22 2.58
C PRO A 86 6.53 3.10 3.67
N TRP A 87 6.88 2.53 4.83
CA TRP A 87 5.91 2.22 5.88
C TRP A 87 5.29 3.47 6.49
N ALA A 88 6.02 4.59 6.49
CA ALA A 88 5.54 5.88 6.94
C ALA A 88 4.36 6.37 6.09
N GLY A 89 4.56 6.54 4.78
CA GLY A 89 3.51 6.95 3.86
C GLY A 89 2.37 5.94 3.81
N PHE A 90 2.68 4.65 3.67
CA PHE A 90 1.68 3.59 3.58
C PHE A 90 0.80 3.49 4.84
N GLY A 91 1.39 3.52 6.04
CA GLY A 91 0.67 3.44 7.31
C GLY A 91 -0.20 4.65 7.65
N THR A 92 0.09 5.81 7.06
CA THR A 92 -0.79 6.99 7.20
C THR A 92 -2.04 6.89 6.34
N ALA A 93 -1.96 6.22 5.18
CA ALA A 93 -3.05 6.14 4.22
C ALA A 93 -3.93 4.89 4.40
N VAL A 94 -3.35 3.79 4.89
CA VAL A 94 -3.99 2.46 4.94
C VAL A 94 -4.29 2.04 6.38
N ALA A 95 -5.44 1.41 6.60
CA ALA A 95 -5.86 0.91 7.92
C ALA A 95 -5.25 -0.47 8.24
N HIS A 96 -5.38 -1.40 7.29
CA HIS A 96 -4.96 -2.79 7.39
C HIS A 96 -4.24 -3.19 6.10
N ALA A 97 -3.20 -4.00 6.23
CA ALA A 97 -2.44 -4.50 5.09
C ALA A 97 -2.30 -6.02 5.13
N CYS A 98 -2.31 -6.62 3.94
CA CYS A 98 -1.84 -7.99 3.73
C CYS A 98 -0.34 -7.92 3.41
N VAL A 99 0.49 -8.54 4.24
CA VAL A 99 1.95 -8.44 4.15
C VAL A 99 2.55 -9.81 3.85
N TRP A 100 3.49 -9.83 2.90
CA TRP A 100 4.30 -10.99 2.59
C TRP A 100 5.70 -10.81 3.17
N GLU A 101 6.17 -11.86 3.85
CA GLU A 101 7.57 -11.98 4.25
C GLU A 101 8.51 -11.87 3.02
N PRO A 102 9.78 -11.48 3.23
CA PRO A 102 10.66 -11.18 2.12
C PRO A 102 10.88 -12.41 1.25
N SER A 103 10.70 -12.23 -0.05
CA SER A 103 11.00 -13.26 -1.04
C SER A 103 12.50 -13.64 -1.02
N ALA A 104 12.90 -14.67 -1.78
CA ALA A 104 14.32 -15.05 -1.91
C ALA A 104 15.23 -13.89 -2.36
N ASP A 105 14.65 -12.86 -2.97
CA ASP A 105 15.33 -11.63 -3.41
C ASP A 105 15.46 -10.58 -2.27
N GLY A 106 15.04 -10.91 -1.05
CA GLY A 106 15.15 -10.06 0.15
C GLY A 106 14.10 -8.96 0.26
N ARG A 107 13.07 -8.96 -0.59
CA ARG A 107 12.07 -7.87 -0.67
C ARG A 107 10.74 -8.27 -0.05
N TRP A 108 10.27 -7.44 0.87
CA TRP A 108 8.93 -7.45 1.45
C TRP A 108 7.90 -6.90 0.46
N ALA A 109 6.66 -7.34 0.59
CA ALA A 109 5.53 -6.75 -0.11
C ALA A 109 4.36 -6.51 0.84
N ALA A 110 3.56 -5.48 0.57
CA ALA A 110 2.33 -5.20 1.30
C ALA A 110 1.25 -4.64 0.37
N ALA A 111 0.02 -5.13 0.49
CA ALA A 111 -1.14 -4.63 -0.23
C ALA A 111 -2.16 -4.05 0.73
N GLY A 112 -2.85 -2.98 0.32
CA GLY A 112 -3.92 -2.39 1.12
C GLY A 112 -4.65 -1.26 0.42
N VAL A 113 -5.79 -0.87 0.99
CA VAL A 113 -6.62 0.22 0.49
C VAL A 113 -6.35 1.49 1.27
N ALA A 114 -5.98 2.54 0.55
CA ALA A 114 -5.82 3.88 1.09
C ALA A 114 -7.14 4.63 0.97
N ASP A 115 -7.91 4.63 2.05
CA ASP A 115 -9.24 5.27 2.16
C ASP A 115 -9.42 6.08 3.47
N LEU A 116 -8.37 6.18 4.30
CA LEU A 116 -8.44 6.83 5.61
C LEU A 116 -8.66 8.34 5.56
N ASP A 117 -8.11 9.01 4.55
CA ASP A 117 -8.29 10.45 4.37
C ASP A 117 -9.51 10.73 3.47
N PRO A 118 -10.61 11.30 4.00
CA PRO A 118 -11.79 11.61 3.20
C PRO A 118 -11.53 12.69 2.14
N SER A 119 -10.47 13.48 2.28
CA SER A 119 -10.10 14.55 1.34
C SER A 119 -9.28 14.06 0.13
N ASP A 120 -8.87 12.78 0.13
CA ASP A 120 -8.12 12.17 -0.98
C ASP A 120 -8.98 11.14 -1.74
N GLU A 121 -8.51 10.74 -2.92
CA GLU A 121 -9.08 9.60 -3.64
C GLU A 121 -8.77 8.28 -2.93
N ILE A 122 -9.67 7.32 -3.07
CA ILE A 122 -9.45 5.94 -2.65
C ILE A 122 -8.44 5.31 -3.60
N ARG A 123 -7.42 4.64 -3.05
CA ARG A 123 -6.40 3.94 -3.86
C ARG A 123 -6.20 2.51 -3.42
N LEU A 124 -6.03 1.61 -4.38
CA LEU A 124 -5.50 0.27 -4.14
C LEU A 124 -3.98 0.33 -4.32
N LEU A 125 -3.24 0.03 -3.26
CA LEU A 125 -1.78 0.17 -3.22
C LEU A 125 -1.09 -1.19 -3.09
N LEU A 126 0.05 -1.34 -3.76
CA LEU A 126 1.00 -2.43 -3.56
C LEU A 126 2.41 -1.86 -3.33
N VAL A 127 2.94 -2.08 -2.13
CA VAL A 127 4.30 -1.74 -1.74
C VAL A 127 5.21 -2.92 -1.99
N VAL A 128 6.40 -2.68 -2.54
CA VAL A 128 7.53 -3.61 -2.54
C VAL A 128 8.73 -2.88 -1.98
N THR A 129 9.44 -3.48 -1.01
CA THR A 129 10.50 -2.80 -0.27
C THR A 129 11.57 -3.74 0.28
N GLU A 130 12.79 -3.25 0.40
CA GLU A 130 13.88 -3.90 1.15
C GLU A 130 13.79 -3.61 2.66
N VAL A 131 12.98 -2.63 3.06
CA VAL A 131 12.81 -2.22 4.45
C VAL A 131 11.85 -3.17 5.16
N PRO A 132 12.28 -3.89 6.22
CA PRO A 132 11.39 -4.78 6.95
C PRO A 132 10.24 -4.02 7.63
N LEU A 133 9.13 -4.73 7.86
CA LEU A 133 8.02 -4.18 8.63
C LEU A 133 8.52 -3.76 10.04
N PRO A 134 8.30 -2.50 10.50
CA PRO A 134 8.89 -1.94 11.73
C PRO A 134 8.20 -2.29 13.06
#